data_AF-W1NH91-F1
#
_entry.id   AF-W1NH91-F1
#
_cell.length_a   1.000
_cell.length_b   1.000
_cell.length_c   1.000
_cell.angle_alpha   90.00
_cell.angle_beta   90.00
_cell.angle_gamma   90.00
#
_symmetry.space_group_name_H-M   'P 1'
#
loop_
_entity.id
_entity.type
_entity.pdbx_description
1 polymer ?
#
loop_
_entity_poly.entity_id
_entity_poly.type
_entity_poly.pdbx_seq_one_letter_code
_entity_poly.pdbx_strand_id
1 'polypeptide(L)'
;MTLKGMVKGTRNMLGRYVRKWFYDKGIPLDAANSPYFPPMVSAIQRVGPGVKPPTAYELSGPILDEEVEEVKKWIEEYKQSWPRTDITLMSDGWLNKVSKNEFLNFLAYSPKGTAFLSSKDVSGTKKDANFYVRLYDQIVEEVGDKHVV
;
A
#
# COMPACT_ATOMS: atom_id res chain seq x y z
N MET A 1 45.70 -1.80 -9.58
CA MET A 1 44.27 -1.50 -9.80
C MET A 1 43.85 -0.47 -8.76
N THR A 2 43.30 0.69 -9.13
CA THR A 2 43.00 1.77 -8.18
C THR A 2 41.60 1.61 -7.57
N LEU A 3 41.43 2.03 -6.30
CA LEU A 3 40.15 1.99 -5.59
C LEU A 3 39.00 2.66 -6.37
N LYS A 4 39.29 3.79 -7.03
CA LYS A 4 38.36 4.48 -7.94
C LYS A 4 37.93 3.62 -9.14
N GLY A 5 38.83 2.80 -9.68
CA GLY A 5 38.53 1.87 -10.78
C GLY A 5 37.63 0.72 -10.35
N MET A 6 37.84 0.18 -9.16
CA MET A 6 37.00 -0.88 -8.57
C MET A 6 35.57 -0.38 -8.31
N VAL A 7 35.42 0.80 -7.70
CA VAL A 7 34.10 1.41 -7.43
C VAL A 7 33.33 1.68 -8.73
N LYS A 8 34.02 2.15 -9.78
CA LYS A 8 33.42 2.36 -11.11
C LYS A 8 32.97 1.04 -11.75
N GLY A 9 33.76 -0.03 -11.63
CA GLY A 9 33.42 -1.36 -12.13
C GLY A 9 32.18 -1.97 -11.45
N THR A 10 32.11 -1.89 -10.12
CA THR A 10 30.98 -2.40 -9.32
C THR A 10 29.69 -1.62 -9.60
N ARG A 11 29.78 -0.28 -9.72
CA ARG A 11 28.63 0.56 -10.09
C ARG A 11 28.08 0.22 -11.48
N ASN A 12 28.95 -0.07 -12.44
CA ASN A 12 28.56 -0.49 -13.78
C ASN A 12 27.86 -1.85 -13.80
N MET A 13 28.29 -2.79 -12.96
CA MET A 13 27.65 -4.11 -12.84
C MET A 13 26.27 -4.04 -12.18
N LEU A 14 26.12 -3.29 -11.08
CA LEU A 14 24.83 -3.07 -10.45
C LEU A 14 23.82 -2.45 -11.44
N GLY A 15 24.22 -1.36 -12.11
CA GLY A 15 23.37 -0.70 -13.10
C GLY A 15 22.97 -1.63 -14.26
N ARG A 16 23.84 -2.57 -14.65
CA ARG A 16 23.55 -3.55 -15.70
C ARG A 16 22.45 -4.53 -15.32
N TYR A 17 22.43 -5.03 -14.09
CA TYR A 17 21.40 -5.96 -13.64
C TYR A 17 20.09 -5.27 -13.29
N VAL A 18 20.15 -4.11 -12.64
CA VAL A 18 18.97 -3.28 -12.35
C VAL A 18 18.23 -2.94 -13.65
N ARG A 19 18.91 -2.39 -14.66
CA ARG A 19 18.23 -2.02 -15.92
C ARG A 19 17.63 -3.23 -16.65
N LYS A 20 18.31 -4.38 -16.62
CA LYS A 20 17.81 -5.63 -17.24
C LYS A 20 16.51 -6.08 -16.57
N TRP A 21 16.45 -6.03 -15.24
CA TRP A 21 15.25 -6.38 -14.49
C TRP A 21 14.09 -5.41 -14.77
N PHE A 22 14.36 -4.09 -14.80
CA PHE A 22 13.36 -3.09 -15.16
C PHE A 22 12.76 -3.33 -16.55
N TYR A 23 13.61 -3.57 -17.56
CA TYR A 23 13.15 -3.81 -18.93
C TYR A 23 12.42 -5.15 -19.09
N ASP A 24 12.91 -6.22 -18.46
CA ASP A 24 12.27 -7.55 -18.50
C ASP A 24 10.87 -7.53 -17.87
N LYS A 25 10.69 -6.79 -16.76
CA LYS A 25 9.43 -6.71 -16.03
C LYS A 25 8.55 -5.53 -16.41
N GLY A 26 8.98 -4.70 -17.37
CA GLY A 26 8.23 -3.52 -17.79
C GLY A 26 8.04 -2.50 -16.65
N ILE A 27 8.97 -2.43 -15.69
CA ILE A 27 8.88 -1.52 -14.55
C ILE A 27 9.16 -0.09 -15.04
N PRO A 28 8.27 0.88 -14.77
CA PRO A 28 8.53 2.28 -15.10
C PRO A 28 9.83 2.77 -14.46
N LEU A 29 10.65 3.53 -15.22
CA LEU A 29 11.94 4.01 -14.71
C LEU A 29 11.81 4.91 -13.47
N ASP A 30 10.66 5.57 -13.31
CA ASP A 30 10.34 6.36 -12.12
C ASP A 30 10.29 5.52 -10.82
N ALA A 31 10.11 4.21 -10.91
CA ALA A 31 10.21 3.34 -9.73
C ALA A 31 11.59 3.41 -9.05
N ALA A 32 12.64 3.81 -9.76
CA ALA A 32 13.96 4.05 -9.17
C ALA A 32 14.02 5.31 -8.28
N ASN A 33 13.05 6.21 -8.39
CA ASN A 33 12.89 7.39 -7.53
C ASN A 33 12.13 7.09 -6.24
N SER A 34 11.64 5.85 -6.06
CA SER A 34 11.00 5.41 -4.82
C SER A 34 11.94 5.61 -3.63
N PRO A 35 11.44 6.13 -2.49
CA PRO A 35 12.24 6.26 -1.26
C PRO A 35 12.77 4.90 -0.76
N TYR A 36 12.16 3.79 -1.18
CA TYR A 36 12.57 2.43 -0.81
C TYR A 36 13.67 1.85 -1.70
N PHE A 37 13.95 2.45 -2.87
CA PHE A 37 14.93 1.91 -3.80
C PHE A 37 16.38 1.98 -3.27
N PRO A 38 16.88 3.12 -2.73
CA PRO A 38 18.21 3.16 -2.12
C PRO A 38 18.36 2.27 -0.86
N PRO A 39 17.39 2.21 0.08
CA PRO A 39 17.40 1.25 1.18
C PRO A 39 17.47 -0.21 0.73
N MET A 40 16.69 -0.60 -0.28
CA MET A 40 16.74 -1.97 -0.83
C MET A 40 18.14 -2.32 -1.33
N VAL A 41 18.78 -1.44 -2.12
CA VAL A 41 20.15 -1.65 -2.61
C VAL A 41 21.14 -1.75 -1.45
N SER A 42 20.99 -0.90 -0.44
CA SER A 42 21.85 -0.88 0.76
C SER A 42 21.69 -2.17 1.58
N ALA A 43 20.47 -2.68 1.73
CA ALA A 43 20.20 -3.94 2.42
C ALA A 43 20.86 -5.13 1.69
N ILE A 44 20.72 -5.21 0.37
CA ILE A 44 21.38 -6.24 -0.46
C ILE A 44 22.91 -6.20 -0.28
N GLN A 45 23.51 -5.01 -0.27
CA GLN A 45 24.94 -4.84 -0.05
C GLN A 45 25.37 -5.27 1.35
N ARG A 46 24.58 -4.93 2.38
CA ARG A 46 24.89 -5.24 3.79
C ARG A 46 24.84 -6.73 4.09
N VAL A 47 23.87 -7.43 3.52
CA VAL A 47 23.67 -8.86 3.73
C VAL A 47 24.79 -9.68 3.08
N GLY A 48 25.33 -9.21 1.96
CA GLY A 48 26.51 -9.79 1.32
C GLY A 48 26.21 -11.00 0.41
N PRO A 49 27.27 -11.61 -0.17
CA PRO A 49 27.13 -12.72 -1.11
C PRO A 49 26.55 -13.98 -0.47
N GLY A 50 25.75 -14.73 -1.24
CA GLY A 50 25.24 -16.04 -0.83
C GLY A 50 23.83 -16.03 -0.26
N VAL A 51 23.27 -14.85 0.03
CA VAL A 51 21.86 -14.75 0.41
C VAL A 51 20.96 -14.79 -0.82
N LYS A 52 19.94 -15.64 -0.74
CA LYS A 52 18.93 -15.78 -1.79
C LYS A 52 17.94 -14.62 -1.67
N PRO A 53 17.56 -13.97 -2.78
CA PRO A 53 16.47 -13.01 -2.75
C PRO A 53 15.16 -13.71 -2.37
N PRO A 54 14.18 -12.97 -1.83
CA PRO A 54 12.84 -13.52 -1.57
C PRO A 54 12.23 -14.11 -2.84
N THR A 55 11.55 -15.24 -2.67
CA THR A 55 10.76 -15.87 -3.73
C THR A 55 9.42 -15.14 -3.91
N ALA A 56 8.76 -15.38 -5.05
CA ALA A 56 7.42 -14.84 -5.27
C ALA A 56 6.41 -15.29 -4.19
N TYR A 57 6.54 -16.54 -3.72
CA TYR A 57 5.71 -17.09 -2.65
C TYR A 57 5.93 -16.36 -1.32
N GLU A 58 7.18 -16.11 -0.95
CA GLU A 58 7.49 -15.36 0.29
C GLU A 58 6.97 -13.93 0.21
N LEU A 59 7.14 -13.26 -0.94
CA LEU A 59 6.65 -11.91 -1.18
C LEU A 59 5.12 -11.81 -1.17
N SER A 60 4.41 -12.83 -1.66
CA SER A 60 2.93 -12.84 -1.70
C SER A 60 2.30 -13.50 -0.47
N GLY A 61 3.09 -14.00 0.47
CA GLY A 61 2.64 -14.71 1.67
C GLY A 61 3.22 -14.03 2.91
N PRO A 62 4.18 -14.66 3.61
CA PRO A 62 4.63 -14.20 4.91
C PRO A 62 5.13 -12.75 4.93
N ILE A 63 5.84 -12.29 3.89
CA ILE A 63 6.33 -10.91 3.84
C ILE A 63 5.15 -9.94 3.64
N LEU A 64 4.17 -10.30 2.82
CA LEU A 64 2.95 -9.49 2.67
C LEU A 64 2.16 -9.44 3.98
N ASP A 65 2.08 -10.55 4.70
CA ASP A 65 1.41 -10.61 6.01
C ASP A 65 2.09 -9.67 7.01
N GLU A 66 3.43 -9.61 7.03
CA GLU A 66 4.19 -8.66 7.86
C GLU A 66 3.85 -7.20 7.52
N GLU A 67 3.86 -6.83 6.23
CA GLU A 67 3.50 -5.47 5.77
C GLU A 67 2.04 -5.13 6.12
N VAL A 68 1.12 -6.08 6.03
CA VAL A 68 -0.28 -5.90 6.44
C VAL A 68 -0.38 -5.59 7.93
N GLU A 69 0.39 -6.29 8.78
CA GLU A 69 0.42 -6.02 10.22
C GLU A 69 1.04 -4.66 10.54
N GLU A 70 2.07 -4.22 9.81
CA GLU A 70 2.64 -2.87 9.96
C GLU A 70 1.62 -1.78 9.60
N VAL A 71 0.91 -1.95 8.48
CA VAL A 71 -0.15 -1.00 8.08
C VAL A 71 -1.29 -0.99 9.10
N LYS A 72 -1.70 -2.14 9.63
CA LYS A 72 -2.72 -2.20 10.70
C LYS A 72 -2.29 -1.42 11.94
N LYS A 73 -1.04 -1.58 12.39
CA LYS A 73 -0.51 -0.81 13.53
C LYS A 73 -0.57 0.70 13.26
N TRP A 74 -0.17 1.12 12.06
CA TRP A 74 -0.27 2.52 11.67
C TRP A 74 -1.73 3.03 11.67
N ILE A 75 -2.69 2.23 11.19
CA ILE A 75 -4.13 2.57 11.24
C ILE A 75 -4.60 2.73 12.69
N GLU A 76 -4.18 1.87 13.60
CA GLU A 76 -4.55 1.98 15.03
C GLU A 76 -3.95 3.24 15.68
N GLU A 77 -2.72 3.60 15.36
CA GLU A 77 -2.11 4.88 15.79
C GLU A 77 -2.84 6.09 15.19
N TYR A 78 -3.27 5.99 13.93
CA TYR A 78 -4.09 6.99 13.27
C TYR A 78 -5.45 7.16 13.98
N LYS A 79 -6.11 6.04 14.33
CA LYS A 79 -7.38 6.04 15.09
C LYS A 79 -7.28 6.73 16.45
N GLN A 80 -6.16 6.55 17.15
CA GLN A 80 -5.92 7.24 18.43
C GLN A 80 -5.87 8.76 18.30
N SER A 81 -5.70 9.30 17.09
CA SER A 81 -5.71 10.75 16.85
C SER A 81 -7.10 11.34 16.61
N TRP A 82 -8.09 10.51 16.27
CA TRP A 82 -9.45 10.95 15.93
C TRP A 82 -10.10 11.84 17.00
N PRO A 83 -9.96 11.60 18.33
CA PRO A 83 -10.56 12.49 19.33
C PRO A 83 -10.03 13.94 19.33
N ARG A 84 -8.93 14.21 18.62
CA ARG A 84 -8.29 15.55 18.57
C ARG A 84 -8.40 16.21 17.20
N THR A 85 -8.42 15.42 16.14
CA THR A 85 -8.43 15.93 14.76
C THR A 85 -9.80 15.87 14.12
N ASP A 86 -10.69 15.06 14.71
CA ASP A 86 -11.84 14.48 14.06
C ASP A 86 -11.46 13.83 12.71
N ILE A 87 -12.46 13.31 11.99
CA ILE A 87 -12.28 12.75 10.65
C ILE A 87 -13.42 13.12 9.72
N THR A 88 -13.11 13.19 8.43
CA THR A 88 -14.11 13.15 7.36
C THR A 88 -14.20 11.72 6.84
N LEU A 89 -15.40 11.15 6.86
CA LEU A 89 -15.66 9.87 6.22
C LEU A 89 -15.81 10.08 4.71
N MET A 90 -15.04 9.33 3.93
CA MET A 90 -15.10 9.33 2.48
C MET A 90 -15.53 7.98 1.97
N SER A 91 -16.24 7.98 0.85
CA SER A 91 -16.66 6.79 0.15
C SER A 91 -16.36 6.89 -1.33
N ASP A 92 -15.85 5.82 -1.92
CA ASP A 92 -15.64 5.70 -3.36
C ASP A 92 -16.28 4.42 -3.89
N GLY A 93 -17.02 4.54 -4.98
CA GLY A 93 -17.77 3.45 -5.59
C GLY A 93 -17.13 2.99 -6.89
N TRP A 94 -16.87 1.69 -7.00
CA TRP A 94 -16.28 1.10 -8.19
C TRP A 94 -17.14 -0.02 -8.77
N LEU A 95 -17.52 0.12 -10.05
CA LEU A 95 -18.23 -0.92 -10.82
C LEU A 95 -17.30 -1.48 -11.90
N ASN A 96 -17.03 -2.79 -11.80
CA ASN A 96 -16.43 -3.53 -12.87
C ASN A 96 -17.50 -3.91 -13.90
N LYS A 97 -17.48 -3.27 -15.09
CA LYS A 97 -18.46 -3.52 -16.15
C LYS A 97 -18.43 -4.94 -16.72
N VAL A 98 -17.30 -5.65 -16.62
CA VAL A 98 -17.09 -7.00 -17.14
C VAL A 98 -17.59 -8.03 -16.16
N SER A 99 -17.04 -8.05 -14.94
CA SER A 99 -17.46 -9.01 -13.92
C SER A 99 -18.81 -8.69 -13.28
N LYS A 100 -19.32 -7.46 -13.48
CA LYS A 100 -20.49 -6.90 -12.79
C LYS A 100 -20.31 -6.77 -11.27
N ASN A 101 -19.06 -6.86 -10.79
CA ASN A 101 -18.79 -6.65 -9.38
C ASN A 101 -18.83 -5.15 -9.06
N GLU A 102 -19.47 -4.81 -7.95
CA GLU A 102 -19.58 -3.45 -7.44
C GLU A 102 -19.08 -3.40 -6.02
N PHE A 103 -18.18 -2.46 -5.74
CA PHE A 103 -17.59 -2.27 -4.42
C PHE A 103 -17.77 -0.83 -3.96
N LEU A 104 -18.01 -0.65 -2.66
CA LEU A 104 -17.95 0.63 -1.98
C LEU A 104 -16.78 0.61 -1.00
N ASN A 105 -15.81 1.47 -1.24
CA ASN A 105 -14.64 1.66 -0.39
C ASN A 105 -14.90 2.80 0.58
N PHE A 106 -14.55 2.59 1.84
CA PHE A 106 -14.68 3.58 2.90
C PHE A 106 -13.30 3.97 3.40
N LEU A 107 -13.07 5.28 3.52
CA LEU A 107 -11.82 5.87 3.96
C LEU A 107 -12.08 6.92 5.03
N ALA A 108 -11.16 7.02 5.99
CA ALA A 108 -11.14 8.09 6.97
C ALA A 108 -10.05 9.09 6.61
N TYR A 109 -10.40 10.37 6.46
CA TYR A 109 -9.45 11.45 6.26
C TYR A 109 -9.32 12.32 7.51
N SER A 110 -8.09 12.73 7.83
CA SER A 110 -7.77 13.77 8.81
C SER A 110 -6.51 14.53 8.37
N PRO A 111 -6.13 15.62 9.06
CA PRO A 111 -4.85 16.30 8.82
C PRO A 111 -3.61 15.40 8.97
N LYS A 112 -3.73 14.23 9.61
CA LYS A 112 -2.65 13.25 9.70
C LYS A 112 -2.53 12.33 8.47
N GLY A 113 -3.51 12.35 7.57
CA GLY A 113 -3.54 11.56 6.35
C GLY A 113 -4.87 10.85 6.12
N THR A 114 -4.84 9.85 5.24
CA THR A 114 -6.00 9.04 4.87
C THR A 114 -5.76 7.59 5.22
N ALA A 115 -6.70 6.94 5.89
CA ALA A 115 -6.69 5.51 6.16
C ALA A 115 -7.83 4.80 5.43
N PHE A 116 -7.53 3.65 4.82
CA PHE A 116 -8.56 2.74 4.32
C PHE A 116 -9.22 2.04 5.51
N LEU A 117 -10.56 2.05 5.56
CA LEU A 117 -11.34 1.41 6.62
C LEU A 117 -11.83 0.03 6.19
N SER A 118 -12.58 -0.01 5.08
CA SER A 118 -13.15 -1.24 4.57
C SER A 118 -13.59 -1.11 3.11
N SER A 119 -13.79 -2.26 2.46
CA SER A 119 -14.46 -2.35 1.18
C SER A 119 -15.65 -3.29 1.34
N LYS A 120 -16.81 -2.88 0.84
CA LYS A 120 -18.06 -3.65 0.94
C LYS A 120 -18.46 -4.04 -0.48
N ASP A 121 -18.60 -5.35 -0.70
CA ASP A 121 -19.16 -5.87 -1.94
C ASP A 121 -20.68 -5.60 -1.96
N VAL A 122 -21.12 -4.87 -2.98
CA VAL A 122 -22.51 -4.45 -3.18
C VAL A 122 -23.05 -4.92 -4.54
N SER A 123 -22.37 -5.91 -5.14
CA SER A 123 -22.76 -6.56 -6.38
C SER A 123 -24.16 -7.17 -6.26
N GLY A 124 -24.98 -7.04 -7.31
CA GLY A 124 -26.34 -7.60 -7.34
C GLY A 124 -27.33 -6.98 -6.34
N THR A 125 -26.90 -6.04 -5.49
CA THR A 125 -27.75 -5.38 -4.51
C THR A 125 -28.44 -4.17 -5.13
N LYS A 126 -29.74 -3.98 -4.81
CA LYS A 126 -30.49 -2.78 -5.19
C LYS A 126 -30.00 -1.59 -4.36
N LYS A 127 -29.40 -0.61 -5.04
CA LYS A 127 -28.76 0.56 -4.43
C LYS A 127 -29.73 1.74 -4.34
N ASP A 128 -30.77 1.59 -3.54
CA ASP A 128 -31.68 2.70 -3.23
C ASP A 128 -31.15 3.55 -2.07
N ALA A 129 -31.81 4.69 -1.81
CA ALA A 129 -31.40 5.61 -0.74
C ALA A 129 -31.33 4.92 0.63
N ASN A 130 -32.27 4.02 0.93
CA ASN A 130 -32.32 3.31 2.21
C ASN A 130 -31.15 2.32 2.36
N PHE A 131 -30.71 1.69 1.27
CA PHE A 131 -29.51 0.87 1.27
C PHE A 131 -28.28 1.69 1.67
N TYR A 132 -28.07 2.84 1.03
CA TYR A 132 -26.94 3.69 1.34
C TYR A 132 -26.99 4.23 2.76
N VAL A 133 -28.14 4.75 3.22
CA VAL A 133 -28.29 5.24 4.59
C VAL A 133 -27.87 4.18 5.60
N ARG A 134 -28.41 2.96 5.51
CA ARG A 134 -28.02 1.87 6.42
C ARG A 134 -26.54 1.52 6.34
N LEU A 135 -25.96 1.56 5.14
CA LEU A 135 -24.55 1.25 4.95
C LEU A 135 -23.65 2.32 5.59
N TYR A 136 -23.97 3.60 5.39
CA TYR A 136 -23.22 4.70 6.01
C TYR A 136 -23.41 4.71 7.51
N ASP A 137 -24.61 4.47 8.02
CA ASP A 137 -24.88 4.37 9.46
C ASP A 137 -24.00 3.27 10.09
N GLN A 138 -23.90 2.09 9.47
CA GLN A 138 -23.02 1.02 9.93
C GLN A 138 -21.54 1.46 9.98
N ILE A 139 -21.06 2.16 8.96
CA ILE A 139 -19.67 2.64 8.93
C ILE A 139 -19.43 3.72 9.98
N VAL A 140 -20.40 4.61 10.20
CA VAL A 140 -20.33 5.65 11.25
C VAL A 140 -20.34 4.99 12.64
N GLU A 141 -21.13 3.94 12.85
CA GLU A 141 -21.11 3.15 14.10
C GLU A 141 -19.77 2.44 14.31
N GLU A 142 -19.18 1.84 13.25
CA GLU A 142 -17.86 1.19 13.31
C GLU A 142 -16.75 2.19 13.68
N VAL A 143 -16.84 3.44 13.21
CA VAL A 143 -15.87 4.51 13.46
C VAL A 143 -16.10 5.22 14.79
N GLY A 144 -17.36 5.40 15.20
CA GLY A 144 -17.79 6.27 16.28
C GLY A 144 -18.23 7.64 15.77
N ASP A 145 -19.53 7.90 15.85
CA ASP A 145 -20.21 9.16 15.48
C ASP A 145 -19.51 10.43 16.00
N LYS A 146 -19.03 10.39 17.25
CA LYS A 146 -18.33 11.50 17.91
C LYS A 146 -17.03 11.95 17.22
N HIS A 147 -16.52 11.18 16.27
CA HIS A 147 -15.29 11.47 15.54
C HIS A 147 -15.55 12.00 14.14
N VAL A 148 -16.79 11.95 13.64
CA VAL A 148 -17.14 12.30 12.26
C VAL A 148 -17.66 13.74 12.22
N VAL A 149 -17.16 14.53 11.26
CA VAL A 149 -17.57 15.94 11.00
C VAL A 149 -18.27 16.08 9.66
#